data_AF-A0A521FBI2-F1
#
_entry.id   AF-A0A521FBI2-F1
#
_cell.length_a   1.000
_cell.length_b   1.000
_cell.length_c   1.000
_cell.angle_alpha   90.00
_cell.angle_beta   90.00
_cell.angle_gamma   90.00
#
_symmetry.space_group_name_H-M   'P 1'
#
loop_
_entity.id
_entity.type
_entity.pdbx_description
1 polymer ?
#
loop_
_entity_poly.entity_id
_entity_poly.type
_entity_poly.pdbx_seq_one_letter_code
_entity_poly.pdbx_strand_id
1 'polypeptide(L)'
;FGTGVTVAYVTTALLAAIVAGLIIGTFELDGYIKDVRITAGGREIATDGGATLSDASGAADAGGCSECGTTATNRTHKERVTAAGEGALSFFRDTLPYIAVGIAIGALIHGAVPAEFLQQIAGPGNPLATPIAALAGAPIYVSISGMLPIAHSLTEAGIPIGTVIAFVIGGAGISIPNLILLNKLFERRLLAIYATTVVTIGITVGVLFNTIFAGLL
;
A
#
# COMPACT_ATOMS: atom_id res chain seq x y z
N PHE A 1 15.43 14.76 11.70
CA PHE A 1 14.82 13.91 12.74
C PHE A 1 15.86 13.70 13.84
N GLY A 2 15.60 14.15 15.07
CA GLY A 2 16.58 14.06 16.17
C GLY A 2 16.79 12.62 16.64
N THR A 3 17.92 12.34 17.29
CA THR A 3 18.29 11.01 17.82
C THR A 3 17.22 10.41 18.74
N GLY A 4 16.54 11.24 19.53
CA GLY A 4 15.43 10.80 20.38
C GLY A 4 14.24 10.23 19.59
N VAL A 5 13.90 10.81 18.44
CA VAL A 5 12.82 10.32 17.58
C VAL A 5 13.22 8.99 16.94
N THR A 6 14.47 8.86 16.51
CA THR A 6 14.99 7.60 15.95
C THR A 6 14.94 6.47 16.97
N VAL A 7 15.40 6.71 18.20
CA VAL A 7 15.35 5.69 19.27
C VAL A 7 13.91 5.33 19.61
N ALA A 8 13.02 6.31 19.76
CA ALA A 8 11.61 6.05 20.02
C ALA A 8 10.99 5.20 18.91
N TYR A 9 11.25 5.51 17.65
CA TYR A 9 10.73 4.77 16.50
C TYR A 9 11.25 3.33 16.45
N VAL A 10 12.55 3.13 16.65
CA VAL A 10 13.15 1.79 16.65
C VAL A 10 12.58 0.94 17.79
N THR A 11 12.43 1.51 18.99
CA THR A 11 11.92 0.78 20.15
C THR A 11 10.44 0.42 20.02
N THR A 12 9.57 1.32 19.55
CA THR A 12 8.16 1.03 19.34
C THR A 12 7.95 0.02 18.23
N ALA A 13 8.70 0.11 17.14
CA ALA A 13 8.64 -0.86 16.04
C ALA A 13 9.10 -2.25 16.49
N LEU A 14 10.20 -2.34 17.25
CA LEU A 14 10.71 -3.61 17.79
C LEU A 14 9.69 -4.27 18.74
N LEU A 15 9.13 -3.50 19.67
CA LEU A 15 8.13 -4.01 20.60
C LEU A 15 6.87 -4.49 19.89
N ALA A 16 6.37 -3.70 18.92
CA ALA A 16 5.20 -4.08 18.14
C ALA A 16 5.44 -5.38 17.36
N ALA A 17 6.63 -5.55 16.76
CA ALA A 17 6.99 -6.77 16.03
C ALA A 17 7.03 -7.99 16.96
N ILE A 18 7.62 -7.88 18.15
CA ILE A 18 7.68 -8.97 19.13
C ILE A 18 6.27 -9.37 19.59
N VAL A 19 5.44 -8.40 19.96
CA VAL A 19 4.07 -8.66 20.43
C VAL A 19 3.22 -9.27 19.32
N ALA A 20 3.28 -8.73 18.10
CA ALA A 20 2.56 -9.26 16.96
C ALA A 20 3.03 -10.69 16.62
N GLY A 21 4.34 -10.94 16.63
CA GLY A 21 4.91 -12.27 16.40
C GLY A 21 4.43 -13.29 17.45
N LEU A 22 4.39 -12.89 18.73
CA LEU A 22 3.91 -13.75 19.81
C LEU A 22 2.42 -14.06 19.66
N ILE A 23 1.61 -13.04 19.33
CA ILE A 23 0.17 -13.19 19.11
C ILE A 23 -0.10 -14.11 17.91
N ILE A 24 0.56 -13.88 16.78
CA ILE A 24 0.40 -14.70 15.57
C ILE A 24 0.85 -16.14 15.82
N GLY A 25 1.97 -16.33 16.53
CA GLY A 25 2.45 -17.65 16.93
C GLY A 25 1.49 -18.39 17.87
N THR A 26 0.60 -17.67 18.56
CA THR A 26 -0.43 -18.27 19.42
C THR A 26 -1.66 -18.75 18.62
N PHE A 27 -1.84 -18.30 17.37
CA PHE A 27 -3.05 -18.61 16.59
C PHE A 27 -2.97 -19.89 15.75
N GLU A 28 -1.87 -20.67 15.79
CA GLU A 28 -1.73 -22.00 15.13
C GLU A 28 -2.39 -22.00 13.72
N LEU A 29 -1.95 -21.04 12.87
CA LEU A 29 -2.51 -20.81 11.52
C LEU A 29 -2.20 -21.94 10.53
N ASP A 30 -1.53 -23.00 10.98
CA ASP A 30 -1.09 -24.15 10.21
C ASP A 30 -2.25 -24.86 9.50
N GLY A 31 -3.48 -24.72 10.01
CA GLY A 31 -4.70 -25.31 9.44
C GLY A 31 -5.41 -24.49 8.34
N TYR A 32 -5.04 -23.22 8.10
CA TYR A 32 -5.72 -22.35 7.12
C TYR A 32 -4.82 -21.92 5.95
N ILE A 33 -3.61 -22.47 5.87
CA ILE A 33 -2.73 -22.32 4.71
C ILE A 33 -3.16 -23.37 3.69
N LYS A 34 -3.83 -22.93 2.62
CA LYS A 34 -3.96 -23.79 1.43
C LYS A 34 -2.55 -24.00 0.88
N ASP A 35 -2.07 -25.23 0.91
CA ASP A 35 -0.90 -25.65 0.15
C ASP A 35 -1.15 -25.35 -1.33
N VAL A 36 -0.66 -24.19 -1.79
CA VAL A 36 -0.62 -23.89 -3.21
C VAL A 36 0.52 -24.72 -3.79
N ARG A 37 0.25 -26.02 -3.97
CA ARG A 37 1.02 -26.87 -4.88
C ARG A 37 0.83 -26.31 -6.28
N ILE A 38 1.71 -25.41 -6.68
CA ILE A 38 1.84 -25.01 -8.09
C ILE A 38 2.35 -26.23 -8.83
N THR A 39 1.43 -27.07 -9.30
CA THR A 39 1.72 -28.11 -10.28
C THR A 39 1.86 -27.44 -11.64
N ALA A 40 3.06 -26.95 -11.92
CA ALA A 40 3.50 -26.74 -13.28
C ALA A 40 4.07 -28.08 -13.78
N GLY A 41 3.26 -28.83 -14.53
CA GLY A 41 3.76 -29.89 -15.42
C GLY A 41 4.57 -31.03 -14.78
N GLY A 42 4.13 -31.58 -13.65
CA GLY A 42 4.64 -32.89 -13.18
C GLY A 42 6.03 -32.90 -12.52
N ARG A 43 6.54 -31.75 -12.05
CA ARG A 43 7.72 -31.70 -11.16
C ARG A 43 7.37 -30.97 -9.87
N GLU A 44 7.57 -31.67 -8.77
CA GLU A 44 7.44 -31.15 -7.41
C GLU A 44 8.61 -30.20 -7.15
N ILE A 45 8.33 -28.90 -6.98
CA ILE A 45 9.32 -27.94 -6.51
C ILE A 45 9.03 -27.72 -5.04
N ALA A 46 9.84 -28.39 -4.20
CA ALA A 46 9.88 -28.16 -2.77
C ALA A 46 10.28 -26.69 -2.51
N THR A 47 9.49 -26.01 -1.67
CA THR A 47 9.72 -24.61 -1.25
C THR A 47 10.63 -24.53 -0.01
N ASP A 48 11.29 -25.61 0.32
CA ASP A 48 12.37 -25.67 1.29
C ASP A 48 13.52 -24.87 0.67
N GLY A 49 14.02 -23.84 1.37
CA GLY A 49 15.07 -22.93 0.89
C GLY A 49 16.46 -23.58 0.68
N GLY A 50 16.52 -24.73 0.02
CA GLY A 50 17.73 -25.48 -0.30
C GLY A 50 18.31 -25.06 -1.65
N ALA A 51 19.47 -24.44 -1.61
CA ALA A 51 20.32 -24.29 -2.77
C ALA A 51 20.82 -25.67 -3.23
N THR A 52 20.24 -26.22 -4.30
CA THR A 52 20.91 -27.24 -5.09
C THR A 52 21.06 -26.75 -6.52
N LEU A 53 22.32 -26.44 -6.85
CA LEU A 53 22.81 -26.32 -8.21
C LEU A 53 22.51 -27.63 -8.94
N SER A 54 21.62 -27.61 -9.93
CA SER A 54 21.71 -28.45 -11.13
C SER A 54 20.58 -28.12 -12.12
N ASP A 55 20.99 -27.95 -13.37
CA ASP A 55 20.22 -28.07 -14.60
C ASP A 55 19.35 -26.87 -15.04
N ALA A 56 20.05 -25.79 -15.39
CA ALA A 56 19.57 -24.81 -16.35
C ALA A 56 19.70 -25.36 -17.79
N SER A 57 18.69 -26.09 -18.27
CA SER A 57 18.52 -26.29 -19.70
C SER A 57 17.04 -26.51 -20.07
N GLY A 58 16.42 -25.47 -20.62
CA GLY A 58 15.21 -25.60 -21.42
C GLY A 58 13.94 -24.97 -20.84
N ALA A 59 13.68 -23.71 -21.19
CA ALA A 59 12.33 -23.19 -21.35
C ALA A 59 12.39 -21.90 -22.18
N ALA A 60 12.33 -22.07 -23.50
CA ALA A 60 11.96 -21.02 -24.44
C ALA A 60 10.43 -20.83 -24.43
N ASP A 61 10.01 -19.60 -24.78
CA ASP A 61 8.64 -19.19 -25.17
C ASP A 61 7.58 -18.97 -24.07
N ALA A 62 7.47 -17.71 -23.61
CA ALA A 62 6.23 -16.93 -23.56
C ALA A 62 6.53 -15.48 -23.16
N GLY A 63 6.09 -14.52 -23.98
CA GLY A 63 6.47 -13.10 -23.91
C GLY A 63 6.03 -12.35 -22.65
N GLY A 64 6.79 -11.28 -22.37
CA GLY A 64 6.35 -10.18 -21.51
C GLY A 64 7.05 -10.04 -20.15
N CYS A 65 8.36 -10.23 -20.07
CA CYS A 65 9.25 -9.60 -19.08
C CYS A 65 10.69 -9.64 -19.62
N SER A 66 11.14 -8.55 -20.27
CA SER A 66 12.55 -8.42 -20.62
C SER A 66 13.35 -8.15 -19.35
N GLU A 67 14.19 -9.13 -19.01
CA GLU A 67 15.32 -9.06 -18.08
C GLU A 67 15.02 -9.07 -16.57
N CYS A 68 14.69 -10.27 -16.06
CA CYS A 68 15.30 -10.74 -14.82
C CYS A 68 16.24 -11.92 -15.14
N GLY A 69 17.18 -11.67 -16.06
CA GLY A 69 18.32 -12.54 -16.29
C GLY A 69 19.46 -12.07 -15.39
N THR A 70 19.81 -12.88 -14.38
CA THR A 70 21.04 -12.67 -13.59
C THR A 70 22.23 -13.03 -14.48
N THR A 71 22.57 -12.15 -15.42
CA THR A 71 23.85 -12.22 -16.13
C THR A 71 24.81 -11.32 -15.38
N ALA A 72 25.65 -11.92 -14.54
CA ALA A 72 26.76 -11.25 -13.89
C ALA A 72 27.79 -10.81 -14.95
N THR A 73 27.49 -9.76 -15.70
CA THR A 73 28.48 -9.04 -16.50
C THR A 73 29.24 -8.13 -15.54
N ASN A 74 30.55 -8.35 -15.44
CA ASN A 74 31.51 -7.48 -14.78
C ASN A 74 31.57 -6.12 -15.52
N ARG A 75 30.52 -5.30 -15.38
CA ARG A 75 30.43 -3.96 -15.97
C ARG A 75 31.13 -2.97 -15.06
N THR A 76 32.02 -2.17 -15.65
CA THR A 76 32.72 -1.07 -14.98
C THR A 76 31.70 -0.12 -14.32
N HIS A 77 32.00 0.41 -13.13
CA HIS A 77 31.11 1.32 -12.37
C HIS A 77 30.52 2.45 -13.22
N LYS A 78 31.30 2.98 -14.18
CA LYS A 78 30.87 4.02 -15.12
C LYS A 78 29.72 3.58 -16.02
N GLU A 79 29.77 2.34 -16.51
CA GLU A 79 28.79 1.74 -17.41
C GLU A 79 27.47 1.42 -16.69
N ARG A 80 27.54 1.07 -15.41
CA ARG A 80 26.36 0.86 -14.55
C ARG A 80 25.63 2.18 -14.28
N VAL A 81 26.37 3.27 -14.05
CA VAL A 81 25.79 4.59 -13.78
C VAL A 81 25.19 5.20 -15.05
N THR A 82 25.86 5.09 -16.21
CA THR A 82 25.29 5.58 -17.47
C THR A 82 24.06 4.78 -17.90
N ALA A 83 24.08 3.44 -17.78
CA ALA A 83 22.92 2.61 -18.08
C ALA A 83 21.73 2.90 -17.14
N ALA A 84 21.98 3.09 -15.84
CA ALA A 84 20.94 3.48 -14.88
C ALA A 84 20.38 4.89 -15.17
N GLY A 85 21.23 5.84 -15.58
CA GLY A 85 20.82 7.19 -15.94
C GLY A 85 19.95 7.22 -17.21
N GLU A 86 20.33 6.45 -18.23
CA GLU A 86 19.59 6.37 -19.48
C GLU A 86 18.24 5.65 -19.30
N GLY A 87 18.20 4.58 -18.50
CA GLY A 87 16.95 3.91 -18.11
C GLY A 87 16.02 4.80 -17.26
N ALA A 88 16.58 5.61 -16.35
CA ALA A 88 15.78 6.57 -15.58
C ALA A 88 15.22 7.69 -16.46
N LEU A 89 16.00 8.20 -17.42
CA LEU A 89 15.58 9.25 -18.35
C LEU A 89 14.50 8.77 -19.34
N SER A 90 14.62 7.54 -19.86
CA SER A 90 13.59 6.97 -20.73
C SER A 90 12.28 6.77 -19.95
N PHE A 91 12.34 6.18 -18.76
CA PHE A 91 11.17 6.00 -17.90
C PHE A 91 10.50 7.34 -17.55
N PHE A 92 11.31 8.35 -17.20
CA PHE A 92 10.79 9.67 -16.90
C PHE A 92 10.10 10.28 -18.12
N ARG A 93 10.71 10.19 -19.30
CA ARG A 93 10.13 10.69 -20.56
C ARG A 93 8.82 9.99 -20.92
N ASP A 94 8.75 8.67 -20.71
CA ASP A 94 7.56 7.87 -21.00
C ASP A 94 6.44 8.14 -19.99
N THR A 95 6.78 8.41 -18.73
CA THR A 95 5.81 8.68 -17.65
C THR A 95 5.35 10.14 -17.62
N LEU A 96 6.17 11.08 -18.10
CA LEU A 96 5.90 12.52 -18.14
C LEU A 96 4.53 12.89 -18.73
N PRO A 97 4.09 12.36 -19.89
CA PRO A 97 2.77 12.70 -20.43
C PRO A 97 1.63 12.28 -19.50
N TYR A 98 1.73 11.10 -18.87
CA TYR A 98 0.71 10.63 -17.93
C TYR A 98 0.66 11.48 -16.66
N ILE A 99 1.82 11.87 -16.11
CA ILE A 99 1.91 12.77 -14.96
C ILE A 99 1.33 14.15 -15.33
N ALA A 100 1.68 14.69 -16.49
CA ALA A 100 1.19 15.99 -16.94
C ALA A 100 -0.35 16.01 -17.06
N VAL A 101 -0.94 14.96 -17.62
CA VAL A 101 -2.41 14.79 -17.67
C VAL A 101 -3.00 14.68 -16.27
N GLY A 102 -2.39 13.90 -15.38
CA GLY A 102 -2.82 13.77 -13.99
C GLY A 102 -2.79 15.10 -13.23
N ILE A 103 -1.72 15.89 -13.38
CA ILE A 103 -1.59 17.21 -12.78
C ILE A 103 -2.64 18.17 -13.37
N ALA A 104 -2.86 18.15 -14.68
CA ALA A 104 -3.85 19.01 -15.33
C ALA A 104 -5.28 18.71 -14.81
N ILE A 105 -5.64 17.43 -14.73
CA ILE A 105 -6.92 17.00 -14.16
C ILE A 105 -7.01 17.37 -12.67
N GLY A 106 -5.95 17.11 -11.90
CA GLY A 106 -5.90 17.44 -10.48
C GLY A 106 -6.04 18.94 -10.21
N ALA A 107 -5.38 19.79 -11.01
CA ALA A 107 -5.52 21.23 -10.94
C ALA A 107 -6.94 21.70 -11.29
N LEU A 108 -7.58 21.07 -12.28
CA LEU A 108 -8.97 21.33 -12.63
C LEU A 108 -9.94 20.95 -11.49
N ILE A 109 -9.71 19.79 -10.86
CA ILE A 109 -10.50 19.31 -9.72
C ILE A 109 -10.30 20.24 -8.51
N HIS A 110 -9.08 20.69 -8.24
CA HIS A 110 -8.81 21.59 -7.13
C HIS A 110 -9.55 22.93 -7.27
N GLY A 111 -9.72 23.42 -8.51
CA GLY A 111 -10.58 24.58 -8.79
C GLY A 111 -12.08 24.30 -8.68
N ALA A 112 -12.50 23.04 -8.83
CA ALA A 112 -13.90 22.62 -8.82
C ALA A 112 -14.40 22.13 -7.45
N VAL A 113 -13.50 21.79 -6.52
CA VAL A 113 -13.84 21.28 -5.19
C VAL A 113 -13.40 22.29 -4.12
N PRO A 114 -14.27 23.26 -3.75
CA PRO A 114 -14.00 24.22 -2.70
C PRO A 114 -13.78 23.52 -1.34
N ALA A 115 -12.95 24.11 -0.48
CA ALA A 115 -12.73 23.60 0.88
C ALA A 115 -14.05 23.52 1.68
N GLU A 116 -14.98 24.41 1.39
CA GLU A 116 -16.32 24.49 1.96
C GLU A 116 -17.17 23.25 1.63
N PHE A 117 -17.02 22.69 0.43
CA PHE A 117 -17.68 21.45 0.03
C PHE A 117 -17.11 20.24 0.77
N LEU A 118 -15.78 20.21 0.94
CA LEU A 118 -15.11 19.19 1.75
C LEU A 118 -15.56 19.27 3.22
N GLN A 119 -15.69 20.47 3.79
CA GLN A 119 -16.15 20.65 5.16
C GLN A 119 -17.64 20.27 5.33
N GLN A 120 -18.48 20.46 4.31
CA GLN A 120 -19.89 20.08 4.39
C GLN A 120 -20.08 18.55 4.41
N ILE A 121 -19.26 17.81 3.67
CA ILE A 121 -19.36 16.35 3.56
C ILE A 121 -18.51 15.62 4.60
N ALA A 122 -17.26 16.06 4.79
CA ALA A 122 -16.24 15.42 5.62
C ALA A 122 -15.84 16.24 6.86
N GLY A 123 -16.52 17.35 7.15
CA GLY A 123 -16.22 18.19 8.30
C GLY A 123 -16.70 17.62 9.64
N PRO A 124 -16.34 18.31 10.75
CA PRO A 124 -16.54 17.83 12.13
C PRO A 124 -18.00 17.64 12.54
N GLY A 125 -18.95 18.31 11.89
CA GLY A 125 -20.38 18.21 12.20
C GLY A 125 -21.09 16.97 11.66
N ASN A 126 -20.44 16.19 10.79
CA ASN A 126 -21.06 15.02 10.16
C ASN A 126 -20.52 13.71 10.78
N PRO A 127 -21.33 12.95 11.54
CA PRO A 127 -20.89 11.66 12.09
C PRO A 127 -20.62 10.61 11.00
N LEU A 128 -21.12 10.80 9.77
CA LEU A 128 -20.83 9.94 8.63
C LEU A 128 -19.57 10.35 7.85
N ALA A 129 -18.90 11.45 8.24
CA ALA A 129 -17.66 11.90 7.58
C ALA A 129 -16.59 10.81 7.59
N THR A 130 -16.39 10.13 8.74
CA THR A 130 -15.36 9.10 8.89
C THR A 130 -15.62 7.84 8.03
N PRO A 131 -16.83 7.24 8.03
CA PRO A 131 -17.19 6.18 7.07
C PRO A 131 -17.05 6.57 5.61
N ILE A 132 -17.51 7.76 5.23
CA ILE A 132 -17.43 8.25 3.85
C ILE A 132 -15.96 8.39 3.43
N ALA A 133 -15.13 8.95 4.31
CA ALA A 133 -13.70 9.10 4.07
C ALA A 133 -12.99 7.74 3.92
N ALA A 134 -13.31 6.76 4.77
CA ALA A 134 -12.74 5.41 4.65
C ALA A 134 -13.10 4.74 3.30
N LEU A 135 -14.34 4.91 2.84
CA LEU A 135 -14.78 4.38 1.55
C LEU A 135 -14.20 5.16 0.36
N ALA A 136 -14.08 6.48 0.46
CA ALA A 136 -13.46 7.32 -0.55
C ALA A 136 -11.95 7.04 -0.68
N GLY A 137 -11.30 6.62 0.41
CA GLY A 137 -9.92 6.17 0.41
C GLY A 137 -9.73 4.89 -0.38
N ALA A 138 -10.64 3.92 -0.27
CA ALA A 138 -10.50 2.58 -0.87
C ALA A 138 -10.04 2.53 -2.34
N PRO A 139 -10.60 3.31 -3.29
CA PRO A 139 -10.12 3.29 -4.68
C PRO A 139 -8.77 4.00 -4.89
N ILE A 140 -8.30 4.81 -3.94
CA ILE A 140 -7.10 5.63 -4.08
C ILE A 140 -5.87 4.80 -3.67
N TYR A 141 -5.11 4.38 -4.68
CA TYR A 141 -3.80 3.76 -4.47
C TYR A 141 -2.70 4.82 -4.47
N VAL A 142 -2.15 5.10 -3.29
CA VAL A 142 -0.97 5.96 -3.12
C VAL A 142 -0.05 5.29 -2.11
N SER A 143 1.27 5.46 -2.26
CA SER A 143 2.21 5.00 -1.24
C SER A 143 2.00 5.75 0.08
N ILE A 144 2.34 5.14 1.20
CA ILE A 144 2.24 5.79 2.53
C ILE A 144 3.03 7.10 2.55
N SER A 145 4.18 7.17 1.86
CA SER A 145 4.96 8.40 1.72
C SER A 145 4.22 9.49 0.93
N GLY A 146 3.46 9.12 -0.10
CA GLY A 146 2.64 10.04 -0.89
C GLY A 146 1.34 10.46 -0.17
N MET A 147 0.85 9.64 0.77
CA MET A 147 -0.32 9.99 1.58
C MET A 147 -0.04 11.06 2.64
N LEU A 148 1.20 11.23 3.08
CA LEU A 148 1.58 12.24 4.09
C LEU A 148 1.21 13.68 3.68
N PRO A 149 1.61 14.20 2.50
CA PRO A 149 1.22 15.55 2.07
C PRO A 149 -0.29 15.69 1.84
N ILE A 150 -0.96 14.62 1.38
CA ILE A 150 -2.41 14.61 1.20
C ILE A 150 -3.09 14.76 2.56
N ALA A 151 -2.68 13.95 3.54
CA ALA A 151 -3.20 14.01 4.90
C ALA A 151 -3.02 15.40 5.51
N HIS A 152 -1.85 16.03 5.33
CA HIS A 152 -1.57 17.39 5.77
C HIS A 152 -2.55 18.40 5.17
N SER A 153 -2.73 18.37 3.84
CA SER A 153 -3.63 19.30 3.15
C SER A 153 -5.10 19.15 3.60
N LEU A 154 -5.54 17.91 3.86
CA LEU A 154 -6.89 17.66 4.38
C LEU A 154 -7.07 18.17 5.81
N THR A 155 -6.07 18.00 6.67
CA THR A 155 -6.10 18.57 8.03
C THR A 155 -6.08 20.10 8.01
N GLU A 156 -5.29 20.73 7.13
CA GLU A 156 -5.30 22.20 6.95
C GLU A 156 -6.63 22.72 6.42
N ALA A 157 -7.33 21.93 5.60
CA ALA A 157 -8.67 22.21 5.14
C ALA A 157 -9.75 22.08 6.24
N GLY A 158 -9.38 21.74 7.48
CA GLY A 158 -10.29 21.66 8.63
C GLY A 158 -11.01 20.32 8.78
N ILE A 159 -10.57 19.28 8.07
CA ILE A 159 -11.12 17.92 8.24
C ILE A 159 -10.55 17.32 9.54
N PRO A 160 -11.38 16.68 10.38
CA PRO A 160 -10.91 16.05 11.61
C PRO A 160 -9.81 15.02 11.36
N ILE A 161 -8.77 15.02 12.20
CA ILE A 161 -7.61 14.14 12.02
C ILE A 161 -8.00 12.65 12.00
N GLY A 162 -9.02 12.27 12.78
CA GLY A 162 -9.57 10.91 12.78
C GLY A 162 -10.19 10.51 11.44
N THR A 163 -10.88 11.45 10.77
CA THR A 163 -11.44 11.25 9.43
C THR A 163 -10.34 11.11 8.38
N VAL A 164 -9.26 11.88 8.49
CA VAL A 164 -8.08 11.75 7.63
C VAL A 164 -7.37 10.41 7.83
N ILE A 165 -7.22 9.95 9.08
CA ILE A 165 -6.65 8.63 9.39
C ILE A 165 -7.51 7.51 8.79
N ALA A 166 -8.84 7.60 8.90
CA ALA A 166 -9.76 6.63 8.30
C ALA A 166 -9.64 6.56 6.77
N PHE A 167 -9.47 7.72 6.12
CA PHE A 167 -9.19 7.80 4.68
C PHE A 167 -7.89 7.08 4.30
N VAL A 168 -6.80 7.33 5.05
CA VAL A 168 -5.49 6.71 4.82
C VAL A 168 -5.55 5.20 5.00
N ILE A 169 -6.22 4.71 6.06
CA ILE A 169 -6.39 3.28 6.31
C ILE A 169 -7.21 2.64 5.20
N GLY A 170 -8.30 3.27 4.76
CA GLY A 170 -9.12 2.82 3.65
C GLY A 170 -8.32 2.69 2.35
N GLY A 171 -7.55 3.72 2.00
CA GLY A 171 -6.74 3.73 0.78
C GLY A 171 -5.56 2.77 0.80
N ALA A 172 -4.82 2.67 1.91
CA ALA A 172 -3.73 1.71 2.02
C ALA A 172 -4.24 0.26 2.09
N GLY A 173 -5.38 0.03 2.77
CA GLY A 173 -5.89 -1.30 3.05
C GLY A 173 -6.74 -1.92 1.93
N ILE A 174 -7.52 -1.13 1.19
CA ILE A 174 -8.53 -1.65 0.22
C ILE A 174 -8.25 -1.18 -1.22
N SER A 175 -7.02 -0.75 -1.48
CA SER A 175 -6.63 -0.30 -2.83
C SER A 175 -6.98 -1.31 -3.93
N ILE A 176 -7.32 -0.78 -5.11
CA ILE A 176 -7.66 -1.59 -6.30
C ILE A 176 -6.60 -2.68 -6.57
N PRO A 177 -5.27 -2.40 -6.55
CA PRO A 177 -4.26 -3.42 -6.76
C PRO A 177 -4.28 -4.53 -5.70
N ASN A 178 -4.47 -4.19 -4.43
CA ASN A 178 -4.58 -5.17 -3.34
C ASN A 178 -5.79 -6.08 -3.53
N LEU A 179 -6.95 -5.51 -3.89
CA LEU A 179 -8.14 -6.30 -4.14
C LEU A 179 -7.99 -7.21 -5.36
N ILE A 180 -7.34 -6.74 -6.43
CA ILE A 180 -7.07 -7.56 -7.62
C ILE A 180 -6.15 -8.73 -7.25
N LEU A 181 -5.11 -8.49 -6.47
CA LEU A 181 -4.20 -9.52 -5.99
C LEU A 181 -4.93 -10.55 -5.11
N LEU A 182 -5.71 -10.08 -4.12
CA LEU A 182 -6.47 -10.95 -3.23
C LEU A 182 -7.55 -11.75 -3.97
N ASN A 183 -8.21 -11.18 -4.99
CA ASN A 183 -9.23 -11.89 -5.77
C ASN A 183 -8.65 -13.07 -6.58
N LYS A 184 -7.34 -13.06 -6.85
CA LYS A 184 -6.64 -14.22 -7.45
C LYS A 184 -6.31 -15.32 -6.42
N LEU A 185 -6.25 -14.98 -5.13
CA LEU A 185 -5.84 -15.90 -4.05
C LEU A 185 -7.02 -16.40 -3.21
N PHE A 186 -8.09 -15.61 -3.11
CA PHE A 186 -9.24 -15.88 -2.25
C PHE A 186 -10.56 -15.82 -3.02
N GLU A 187 -11.56 -16.52 -2.48
CA GLU A 187 -12.93 -16.45 -2.97
C GLU A 187 -13.54 -15.07 -2.69
N ARG A 188 -14.46 -14.62 -3.55
CA ARG A 188 -15.12 -13.29 -3.45
C ARG A 188 -15.72 -13.00 -2.07
N ARG A 189 -16.17 -14.05 -1.36
CA ARG A 189 -16.73 -13.93 0.00
C ARG A 189 -15.68 -13.54 1.03
N LEU A 190 -14.47 -14.10 0.95
CA LEU A 190 -13.35 -13.72 1.81
C LEU A 190 -12.88 -12.30 1.52
N LEU A 191 -12.85 -11.91 0.24
CA LEU A 191 -12.50 -10.55 -0.17
C LEU A 191 -13.50 -9.52 0.39
N ALA A 192 -14.81 -9.82 0.37
CA ALA A 192 -15.81 -8.97 0.97
C ALA A 192 -15.65 -8.85 2.49
N ILE A 193 -15.34 -9.96 3.18
CA ILE A 193 -15.07 -9.95 4.63
C ILE A 193 -13.81 -9.12 4.94
N TYR A 194 -12.73 -9.29 4.15
CA TYR A 194 -11.52 -8.50 4.28
C TYR A 194 -11.81 -7.01 4.12
N ALA A 195 -12.48 -6.62 3.03
CA ALA A 195 -12.78 -5.21 2.76
C ALA A 195 -13.65 -4.61 3.87
N THR A 196 -14.71 -5.30 4.30
CA THR A 196 -15.57 -4.84 5.40
C THR A 196 -14.82 -4.75 6.72
N THR A 197 -13.90 -5.66 7.01
CA THR A 197 -13.05 -5.63 8.22
C THR A 197 -12.12 -4.42 8.19
N VAL A 198 -11.47 -4.15 7.06
CA VAL A 198 -10.58 -2.98 6.94
C VAL A 198 -11.36 -1.67 7.06
N VAL A 199 -12.53 -1.56 6.41
CA VAL A 199 -13.40 -0.37 6.55
C VAL A 199 -13.84 -0.19 8.01
N THR A 200 -14.29 -1.26 8.67
CA THR A 200 -14.74 -1.18 10.07
C THR A 200 -13.61 -0.80 11.02
N ILE A 201 -12.39 -1.32 10.83
CA ILE A 201 -11.21 -0.90 11.59
C ILE A 201 -10.92 0.58 11.34
N GLY A 202 -10.89 1.02 10.07
CA GLY A 202 -10.65 2.42 9.72
C GLY A 202 -11.67 3.38 10.35
N ILE A 203 -12.95 3.01 10.31
CA ILE A 203 -14.03 3.77 10.96
C ILE A 203 -13.84 3.79 12.47
N THR A 204 -13.58 2.64 13.09
CA THR A 204 -13.44 2.54 14.55
C THR A 204 -12.27 3.39 15.03
N VAL A 205 -11.12 3.29 14.38
CA VAL A 205 -9.92 4.08 14.70
C VAL A 205 -10.20 5.56 14.45
N GLY A 206 -10.81 5.93 13.32
CA GLY A 206 -11.09 7.32 13.00
C GLY A 206 -12.07 7.98 13.97
N VAL A 207 -13.15 7.28 14.34
CA VAL A 207 -14.13 7.76 15.33
C VAL A 207 -13.50 7.81 16.72
N LEU A 208 -12.71 6.81 17.09
CA LEU A 208 -11.99 6.80 18.36
C LEU A 208 -11.04 8.01 18.47
N PHE A 209 -10.27 8.29 17.42
CA PHE A 209 -9.43 9.49 17.38
C PHE A 209 -10.23 10.77 17.42
N ASN A 210 -11.34 10.85 16.66
CA ASN A 210 -12.17 12.04 16.64
C ASN A 210 -12.79 12.32 18.02
N THR A 211 -13.28 11.29 18.72
CA THR A 211 -13.88 11.43 20.05
C THR A 211 -12.85 11.74 21.14
N ILE A 212 -11.67 11.11 21.11
CA ILE A 212 -10.59 11.39 22.07
C ILE A 212 -10.05 12.81 21.86
N PHE A 213 -9.77 13.22 20.62
CA PHE A 213 -9.26 14.56 20.35
C PHE A 213 -10.32 15.65 20.56
N ALA A 214 -11.59 15.41 20.20
CA ALA A 214 -12.68 16.34 20.49
C ALA A 214 -13.05 16.42 21.98
N GLY A 215 -12.68 15.41 22.79
CA GLY A 215 -12.84 15.44 24.24
C GLY A 215 -11.68 16.12 24.98
N LEU A 216 -10.55 16.37 24.30
CA LEU A 216 -9.33 16.94 24.88
C LEU A 216 -9.15 18.44 24.57
N LEU A 217 -9.93 18.99 23.64
CA LEU A 217 -9.81 20.35 23.09
C LEU A 217 -11.19 21.02 23.03
#